data_AF-A0A7S2GC56-F1
#
_entry.id   AF-A0A7S2GC56-F1
#
_cell.length_a   1.000
_cell.length_b   1.000
_cell.length_c   1.000
_cell.angle_alpha   90.00
_cell.angle_beta   90.00
_cell.angle_gamma   90.00
#
_symmetry.space_group_name_H-M   'P 1'
#
loop_
_entity.id
_entity.type
_entity.pdbx_description
1 polymer ?
#
loop_
_entity_poly.entity_id
_entity_poly.type
_entity_poly.pdbx_seq_one_letter_code
_entity_poly.pdbx_strand_id
1 'polypeptide(L)'
;TDWDNDIIKQFDAANNENAVLTTYPSEATGALDDQGRSRHHTTPVMCATAFLGDGMMRHGSAIEVYPMFGASPILEAFWAAGFSFSRGHLVIRVPYDCCTPMMFQGEEIDIAVRAWTFGYDMYTPHNSVAFHPYKRAKRPPMFWENANSHKGEAMASARRIRALIHLSPPSERDDSGGGGLGATGRTYDNTEAQRYGVGTVRDVDQFYTVFGIDRAR
;
A
#
# COMPACT_ATOMS: atom_id res chain seq x y z
N THR A 1 -8.33 -10.48 25.69
CA THR A 1 -7.36 -9.88 24.75
C THR A 1 -6.36 -10.97 24.37
N ASP A 2 -6.40 -11.41 23.12
CA ASP A 2 -5.51 -12.42 22.49
C ASP A 2 -5.27 -12.03 21.02
N TRP A 3 -5.17 -10.72 20.76
CA TRP A 3 -5.14 -10.16 19.41
C TRP A 3 -3.91 -10.61 18.63
N ASP A 4 -2.80 -10.84 19.34
CA ASP A 4 -1.54 -11.35 18.84
C ASP A 4 -1.66 -12.81 18.41
N ASN A 5 -2.22 -13.65 19.27
CA ASN A 5 -2.51 -15.05 18.94
C ASN A 5 -3.50 -15.16 17.77
N ASP A 6 -4.50 -14.26 17.69
CA ASP A 6 -5.46 -14.23 16.59
C ASP A 6 -4.79 -13.83 15.26
N ILE A 7 -4.05 -12.72 15.21
CA ILE A 7 -3.41 -12.29 13.96
C ILE A 7 -2.32 -13.26 13.48
N ILE A 8 -1.59 -13.91 14.40
CA ILE A 8 -0.63 -14.97 14.06
C ILE A 8 -1.35 -16.18 13.46
N LYS A 9 -2.46 -16.62 14.05
CA LYS A 9 -3.26 -17.73 13.47
C LYS A 9 -3.80 -17.38 12.09
N GLN A 10 -4.26 -16.14 11.89
CA GLN A 10 -4.71 -15.68 10.58
C GLN A 10 -3.55 -15.68 9.57
N PHE A 11 -2.35 -15.26 9.98
CA PHE A 11 -1.15 -15.28 9.12
C PHE A 11 -0.77 -16.72 8.75
N ASP A 12 -0.72 -17.62 9.72
CA ASP A 12 -0.42 -19.04 9.48
C ASP A 12 -1.47 -19.70 8.57
N ALA A 13 -2.74 -19.30 8.68
CA ALA A 13 -3.83 -19.77 7.83
C ALA A 13 -3.74 -19.29 6.37
N ALA A 14 -2.94 -18.26 6.07
CA ALA A 14 -2.60 -17.89 4.70
C ALA A 14 -1.64 -18.90 4.04
N ASN A 15 -0.92 -19.69 4.85
CA ASN A 15 0.02 -20.73 4.39
C ASN A 15 1.04 -20.20 3.35
N ASN A 16 1.55 -19.00 3.60
CA ASN A 16 2.46 -18.28 2.71
C ASN A 16 3.45 -17.44 3.53
N GLU A 17 4.74 -17.77 3.46
CA GLU A 17 5.79 -17.09 4.22
C GLU A 17 5.95 -15.61 3.81
N ASN A 18 5.60 -15.26 2.56
CA ASN A 18 5.58 -13.88 2.07
C ASN A 18 4.17 -13.26 2.11
N ALA A 19 3.26 -13.76 2.95
CA ALA A 19 1.97 -13.11 3.17
C ALA A 19 2.14 -11.76 3.86
N VAL A 20 1.26 -10.83 3.51
CA VAL A 20 1.09 -9.56 4.22
C VAL A 20 -0.39 -9.38 4.51
N LEU A 21 -0.77 -9.47 5.79
CA LEU A 21 -2.12 -9.16 6.22
C LEU A 21 -2.25 -7.65 6.33
N THR A 22 -3.10 -7.03 5.53
CA THR A 22 -3.17 -5.57 5.42
C THR A 22 -4.58 -5.10 5.15
N THR A 23 -4.95 -3.92 5.65
CA THR A 23 -6.24 -3.26 5.37
C THR A 23 -6.25 -1.87 6.01
N TYR A 24 -7.28 -1.07 5.74
CA TYR A 24 -7.61 0.07 6.58
C TYR A 24 -8.40 -0.40 7.81
N PRO A 25 -7.95 -0.13 9.05
CA PRO A 25 -8.68 -0.51 10.25
C PRO A 25 -10.11 0.04 10.28
N SER A 26 -11.03 -0.69 10.90
CA SER A 26 -12.39 -0.20 11.16
C SER A 26 -12.38 0.99 12.14
N GLU A 27 -13.43 1.82 12.14
CA GLU A 27 -13.58 2.93 13.09
C GLU A 27 -13.61 2.41 14.54
N ALA A 28 -12.79 2.99 15.42
CA ALA A 28 -12.67 2.54 16.81
C ALA A 28 -13.87 2.92 17.69
N THR A 29 -14.57 4.00 17.35
CA THR A 29 -15.70 4.50 18.14
C THR A 29 -16.85 3.49 18.15
N GLY A 30 -17.09 2.89 19.32
CA GLY A 30 -18.14 1.87 19.50
C GLY A 30 -17.75 0.48 18.99
N ALA A 31 -16.52 0.29 18.51
CA ALA A 31 -16.06 -1.00 18.01
C ALA A 31 -15.66 -1.98 19.11
N LEU A 32 -15.36 -1.50 20.33
CA LEU A 32 -14.87 -2.32 21.43
C LEU A 32 -15.88 -2.37 22.58
N ASP A 33 -15.94 -3.50 23.28
CA ASP A 33 -16.64 -3.60 24.56
C ASP A 33 -15.77 -3.11 25.73
N ASP A 34 -16.33 -3.11 26.94
CA ASP A 34 -15.65 -2.63 28.15
C ASP A 34 -14.41 -3.48 28.50
N GLN A 35 -14.25 -4.63 27.88
CA GLN A 35 -13.11 -5.56 28.03
C GLN A 35 -12.13 -5.46 26.85
N GLY A 36 -12.32 -4.51 25.93
CA GLY A 36 -11.48 -4.30 24.76
C GLY A 36 -11.66 -5.35 23.66
N ARG A 37 -12.76 -6.11 23.66
CA ARG A 37 -13.05 -7.11 22.62
C ARG A 37 -13.81 -6.45 21.48
N SER A 38 -13.49 -6.86 20.25
CA SER A 38 -14.21 -6.43 19.06
C SER A 38 -15.70 -6.77 19.16
N ARG A 39 -16.55 -5.78 18.87
CA ARG A 39 -17.98 -5.92 18.62
C ARG A 39 -18.27 -6.11 17.12
N HIS A 40 -17.27 -5.92 16.26
CA HIS A 40 -17.39 -6.14 14.83
C HIS A 40 -17.29 -7.64 14.52
N HIS A 41 -18.19 -8.09 13.67
CA HIS A 41 -18.17 -9.41 13.03
C HIS A 41 -17.87 -9.29 11.53
N THR A 42 -17.34 -8.13 11.14
CA THR A 42 -16.95 -7.77 9.79
C THR A 42 -15.45 -7.52 9.75
N THR A 43 -14.88 -7.60 8.56
CA THR A 43 -13.51 -7.18 8.28
C THR A 43 -13.53 -6.12 7.16
N PRO A 44 -12.71 -5.06 7.26
CA PRO A 44 -12.61 -4.06 6.22
C PRO A 44 -11.78 -4.59 5.03
N VAL A 45 -12.29 -4.48 3.81
CA VAL A 45 -11.58 -4.85 2.56
C VAL A 45 -11.37 -3.62 1.69
N MET A 46 -10.21 -3.52 1.04
CA MET A 46 -9.91 -2.46 0.07
C MET A 46 -10.38 -2.85 -1.33
N CYS A 47 -11.51 -2.30 -1.77
CA CYS A 47 -12.12 -2.64 -3.07
C CYS A 47 -12.16 -1.50 -4.09
N ALA A 48 -11.88 -0.26 -3.68
CA ALA A 48 -11.99 0.91 -4.55
C ALA A 48 -10.63 1.57 -4.74
N THR A 49 -10.22 1.79 -5.98
CA THR A 49 -9.04 2.59 -6.29
C THR A 49 -9.29 3.45 -7.52
N ALA A 50 -8.66 4.62 -7.57
CA ALA A 50 -8.71 5.52 -8.71
C ALA A 50 -7.35 6.20 -8.88
N PHE A 51 -7.04 6.61 -10.11
CA PHE A 51 -5.91 7.52 -10.28
C PHE A 51 -6.34 8.97 -10.06
N LEU A 52 -5.41 9.73 -9.52
CA LEU A 52 -5.46 11.15 -9.26
C LEU A 52 -5.01 11.95 -10.50
N GLY A 53 -5.15 13.28 -10.44
CA GLY A 53 -4.79 14.17 -11.55
C GLY A 53 -3.28 14.21 -11.87
N ASP A 54 -2.42 13.76 -10.95
CA ASP A 54 -0.97 13.63 -11.14
C ASP A 54 -0.55 12.25 -11.67
N GLY A 55 -1.52 11.36 -11.93
CA GLY A 55 -1.30 10.00 -12.39
C GLY A 55 -0.89 9.00 -11.31
N MET A 56 -0.87 9.40 -10.03
CA MET A 56 -0.76 8.44 -8.92
C MET A 56 -2.07 7.72 -8.67
N MET A 57 -2.01 6.53 -8.05
CA MET A 57 -3.19 5.83 -7.57
C MET A 57 -3.46 6.16 -6.10
N ARG A 58 -4.74 6.16 -5.75
CA ARG A 58 -5.22 6.28 -4.37
C ARG A 58 -6.29 5.24 -4.13
N HIS A 59 -6.25 4.58 -2.97
CA HIS A 59 -7.33 3.70 -2.55
C HIS A 59 -8.43 4.53 -1.85
N GLY A 60 -9.68 4.16 -2.12
CA GLY A 60 -10.84 4.67 -1.40
C GLY A 60 -10.92 4.06 0.00
N SER A 61 -11.91 4.49 0.79
CA SER A 61 -12.17 3.87 2.08
C SER A 61 -12.45 2.38 1.93
N ALA A 62 -12.01 1.59 2.91
CA ALA A 62 -12.37 0.17 2.97
C ALA A 62 -13.88 0.01 3.20
N ILE A 63 -14.41 -1.11 2.71
CA ILE A 63 -15.80 -1.53 2.94
C ILE A 63 -15.81 -2.65 3.97
N GLU A 64 -16.76 -2.61 4.90
CA GLU A 64 -16.95 -3.69 5.87
C GLU A 64 -17.67 -4.85 5.18
N VAL A 65 -17.05 -6.04 5.23
CA VAL A 65 -17.66 -7.28 4.73
C VAL A 65 -17.76 -8.30 5.84
N TYR A 66 -18.75 -9.17 5.76
CA TYR A 66 -18.73 -10.38 6.57
C TYR A 66 -17.68 -11.32 5.99
N PRO A 67 -16.76 -11.85 6.81
CA PRO A 67 -15.78 -12.80 6.31
C PRO A 67 -16.49 -13.98 5.65
N MET A 68 -16.05 -14.35 4.44
CA MET A 68 -16.59 -15.51 3.74
C MET A 68 -16.31 -16.80 4.52
N PHE A 69 -17.12 -17.84 4.31
CA PHE A 69 -16.95 -19.13 4.99
C PHE A 69 -15.54 -19.70 4.79
N GLY A 70 -14.83 -19.94 5.90
CA GLY A 70 -13.45 -20.43 5.94
C GLY A 70 -12.55 -19.49 6.73
N ALA A 71 -11.63 -20.02 7.54
CA ALA A 71 -10.80 -19.24 8.46
C ALA A 71 -9.59 -18.53 7.80
N SER A 72 -9.50 -18.55 6.47
CA SER A 72 -8.33 -18.03 5.75
C SER A 72 -8.52 -16.56 5.35
N PRO A 73 -7.45 -15.74 5.44
CA PRO A 73 -7.41 -14.41 4.86
C PRO A 73 -7.75 -14.40 3.36
N ILE A 74 -8.31 -13.29 2.87
CA ILE A 74 -8.75 -13.14 1.47
C ILE A 74 -7.66 -12.40 0.70
N LEU A 75 -7.21 -12.96 -0.42
CA LEU A 75 -6.23 -12.30 -1.29
C LEU A 75 -6.77 -10.95 -1.82
N GLU A 76 -5.95 -9.91 -1.77
CA GLU A 76 -6.25 -8.59 -2.32
C GLU A 76 -5.08 -8.01 -3.11
N ALA A 77 -5.34 -6.94 -3.88
CA ALA A 77 -4.35 -6.33 -4.75
C ALA A 77 -3.43 -5.33 -4.04
N PHE A 78 -3.95 -4.69 -2.99
CA PHE A 78 -3.38 -3.46 -2.45
C PHE A 78 -2.82 -3.64 -1.05
N TRP A 79 -1.89 -2.76 -0.71
CA TRP A 79 -1.33 -2.66 0.62
C TRP A 79 -1.79 -1.36 1.25
N ALA A 80 -2.20 -1.40 2.52
CA ALA A 80 -2.57 -0.22 3.29
C ALA A 80 -1.52 0.11 4.34
N ALA A 81 -1.20 1.40 4.45
CA ALA A 81 -0.34 1.89 5.52
C ALA A 81 -1.04 1.87 6.90
N GLY A 82 -2.38 1.82 6.92
CA GLY A 82 -3.18 1.84 8.14
C GLY A 82 -2.98 0.60 9.03
N PHE A 83 -2.84 -0.58 8.43
CA PHE A 83 -2.53 -1.83 9.12
C PHE A 83 -1.78 -2.76 8.17
N SER A 84 -0.66 -3.32 8.65
CA SER A 84 0.17 -4.26 7.91
C SER A 84 0.88 -5.20 8.88
N PHE A 85 0.64 -6.50 8.74
CA PHE A 85 1.26 -7.56 9.54
C PHE A 85 1.90 -8.59 8.62
N SER A 86 3.19 -8.84 8.82
CA SER A 86 4.00 -9.76 8.00
C SER A 86 5.26 -10.19 8.74
N ARG A 87 6.02 -11.12 8.15
CA ARG A 87 7.39 -11.41 8.59
C ARG A 87 8.29 -10.18 8.39
N GLY A 88 9.25 -10.02 9.30
CA GLY A 88 10.16 -8.86 9.31
C GLY A 88 11.03 -8.69 8.05
N HIS A 89 11.13 -9.70 7.19
CA HIS A 89 11.87 -9.56 5.93
C HIS A 89 11.16 -8.64 4.92
N LEU A 90 9.86 -8.32 5.06
CA LEU A 90 9.17 -7.36 4.20
C LEU A 90 9.84 -5.98 4.25
N VAL A 91 9.98 -5.40 5.43
CA VAL A 91 10.53 -4.03 5.58
C VAL A 91 12.00 -3.92 5.17
N ILE A 92 12.73 -5.04 5.18
CA ILE A 92 14.12 -5.10 4.72
C ILE A 92 14.20 -5.15 3.19
N ARG A 93 13.34 -5.97 2.55
CA ARG A 93 13.33 -6.12 1.08
C ARG A 93 12.60 -4.96 0.38
N VAL A 94 11.59 -4.40 1.02
CA VAL A 94 10.73 -3.34 0.48
C VAL A 94 10.69 -2.16 1.48
N PRO A 95 11.81 -1.47 1.69
CA PRO A 95 11.85 -0.32 2.59
C PRO A 95 11.07 0.85 1.99
N TYR A 96 10.61 1.77 2.84
CA TYR A 96 10.16 3.09 2.39
C TYR A 96 11.28 3.80 1.63
N ASP A 97 10.92 4.42 0.50
CA ASP A 97 11.87 5.17 -0.33
C ASP A 97 12.21 6.51 0.34
N CYS A 98 13.49 6.72 0.65
CA CYS A 98 13.93 7.97 1.26
C CYS A 98 13.91 9.16 0.28
N CYS A 99 13.86 8.88 -1.02
CA CYS A 99 13.84 9.88 -2.10
C CYS A 99 12.43 10.26 -2.53
N THR A 100 11.40 9.94 -1.74
CA THR A 100 10.01 10.36 -1.97
C THR A 100 9.48 11.28 -0.88
N PRO A 101 10.14 12.43 -0.60
CA PRO A 101 9.66 13.36 0.41
C PRO A 101 8.29 13.95 0.03
N MET A 102 7.53 14.34 1.04
CA MET A 102 6.17 14.86 0.86
C MET A 102 5.21 13.94 0.08
N MET A 103 5.48 12.64 0.03
CA MET A 103 4.53 11.65 -0.46
C MET A 103 3.53 11.26 0.64
N PHE A 104 2.24 11.38 0.33
CA PHE A 104 1.13 10.96 1.21
C PHE A 104 0.06 10.16 0.47
N GLN A 105 -0.06 10.32 -0.83
CA GLN A 105 -0.94 9.52 -1.68
C GLN A 105 -0.09 8.89 -2.77
N GLY A 106 0.27 7.63 -2.59
CA GLY A 106 1.01 6.88 -3.60
C GLY A 106 2.05 5.92 -3.03
N GLU A 107 2.43 6.09 -1.78
CA GLU A 107 3.26 5.16 -1.03
C GLU A 107 2.62 3.77 -0.93
N GLU A 108 1.29 3.71 -0.90
CA GLU A 108 0.57 2.44 -0.78
C GLU A 108 0.69 1.57 -2.04
N ILE A 109 0.46 2.16 -3.22
CA ILE A 109 0.66 1.46 -4.48
C ILE A 109 2.15 1.18 -4.75
N ASP A 110 3.05 2.07 -4.30
CA ASP A 110 4.50 1.86 -4.37
C ASP A 110 4.91 0.59 -3.62
N ILE A 111 4.54 0.48 -2.34
CA ILE A 111 4.84 -0.70 -1.52
C ILE A 111 4.16 -1.94 -2.10
N ALA A 112 2.90 -1.85 -2.55
CA ALA A 112 2.17 -2.98 -3.10
C ALA A 112 2.87 -3.59 -4.33
N VAL A 113 3.23 -2.76 -5.32
CA VAL A 113 3.87 -3.22 -6.55
C VAL A 113 5.28 -3.74 -6.28
N ARG A 114 6.07 -3.04 -5.45
CA ARG A 114 7.41 -3.52 -5.10
C ARG A 114 7.33 -4.84 -4.35
N ALA A 115 6.48 -4.97 -3.34
CA ALA A 115 6.30 -6.21 -2.61
C ALA A 115 5.87 -7.37 -3.53
N TRP A 116 4.95 -7.14 -4.46
CA TRP A 116 4.60 -8.14 -5.49
C TRP A 116 5.83 -8.66 -6.24
N THR A 117 6.70 -7.76 -6.70
CA THR A 117 7.90 -8.10 -7.47
C THR A 117 8.98 -8.83 -6.65
N PHE A 118 8.89 -8.77 -5.31
CA PHE A 118 9.68 -9.58 -4.39
C PHE A 118 8.98 -10.88 -3.94
N GLY A 119 7.80 -11.17 -4.49
CA GLY A 119 7.07 -12.42 -4.26
C GLY A 119 6.10 -12.40 -3.09
N TYR A 120 5.70 -11.22 -2.61
CA TYR A 120 4.71 -11.08 -1.54
C TYR A 120 3.29 -11.02 -2.09
N ASP A 121 2.35 -11.49 -1.27
CA ASP A 121 0.93 -11.47 -1.56
C ASP A 121 0.20 -10.73 -0.43
N MET A 122 -0.74 -9.85 -0.80
CA MET A 122 -1.53 -9.08 0.14
C MET A 122 -2.81 -9.81 0.47
N TYR A 123 -3.21 -9.80 1.74
CA TYR A 123 -4.45 -10.42 2.18
C TYR A 123 -5.19 -9.52 3.15
N THR A 124 -6.50 -9.45 3.00
CA THR A 124 -7.36 -8.88 4.03
C THR A 124 -7.44 -9.85 5.21
N PRO A 125 -7.19 -9.40 6.45
CA PRO A 125 -7.39 -10.21 7.65
C PRO A 125 -8.81 -10.79 7.71
N HIS A 126 -8.95 -12.01 8.21
CA HIS A 126 -10.25 -12.62 8.45
C HIS A 126 -11.01 -11.93 9.60
N ASN A 127 -10.29 -11.54 10.66
CA ASN A 127 -10.83 -10.79 11.80
C ASN A 127 -10.03 -9.50 12.03
N SER A 128 -10.74 -8.42 12.35
CA SER A 128 -10.13 -7.15 12.78
C SER A 128 -9.49 -7.28 14.17
N VAL A 129 -8.18 -7.04 14.24
CA VAL A 129 -7.41 -6.99 15.50
C VAL A 129 -7.00 -5.58 15.90
N ALA A 130 -7.19 -4.61 15.01
CA ALA A 130 -6.85 -3.21 15.20
C ALA A 130 -7.97 -2.31 14.69
N PHE A 131 -8.11 -1.14 15.32
CA PHE A 131 -9.15 -0.15 15.02
C PHE A 131 -8.54 1.25 15.04
N HIS A 132 -9.07 2.15 14.21
CA HIS A 132 -8.57 3.52 14.11
C HIS A 132 -9.67 4.55 14.42
N PRO A 133 -9.44 5.53 15.31
CA PRO A 133 -10.37 6.64 15.51
C PRO A 133 -10.22 7.67 14.40
N TYR A 134 -10.99 7.52 13.31
CA TYR A 134 -10.98 8.48 12.20
C TYR A 134 -11.61 9.81 12.62
N LYS A 135 -12.62 9.75 13.48
CA LYS A 135 -13.24 10.95 14.06
C LYS A 135 -12.43 11.42 15.26
N ARG A 136 -11.93 12.66 15.19
CA ARG A 136 -11.17 13.29 16.27
C ARG A 136 -11.89 14.53 16.76
N ALA A 137 -11.98 14.69 18.09
CA ALA A 137 -12.60 15.87 18.70
C ALA A 137 -11.82 17.18 18.41
N LYS A 138 -10.49 17.08 18.24
CA LYS A 138 -9.62 18.19 17.86
C LYS A 138 -8.84 17.83 16.61
N ARG A 139 -8.69 18.79 15.69
CA ARG A 139 -7.89 18.62 14.47
C ARG A 139 -6.40 18.55 14.84
N PRO A 140 -5.69 17.45 14.56
CA PRO A 140 -4.24 17.39 14.75
C PRO A 140 -3.54 18.23 13.67
N PRO A 141 -2.23 18.54 13.84
CA PRO A 141 -1.40 19.00 12.74
C PRO A 141 -1.48 18.01 11.59
N MET A 142 -1.70 18.52 10.38
CA MET A 142 -1.89 17.69 9.20
C MET A 142 -0.65 17.73 8.32
N PHE A 143 -0.37 16.62 7.66
CA PHE A 143 0.76 16.46 6.73
C PHE A 143 0.88 17.63 5.73
N TRP A 144 -0.24 18.04 5.13
CA TRP A 144 -0.30 19.10 4.11
C TRP A 144 0.01 20.50 4.64
N GLU A 145 0.10 20.71 5.96
CA GLU A 145 0.53 21.99 6.53
C GLU A 145 1.99 22.30 6.20
N ASN A 146 2.79 21.27 5.89
CA ASN A 146 4.18 21.41 5.47
C ASN A 146 4.33 21.73 3.96
N ALA A 147 3.25 21.75 3.18
CA ALA A 147 3.34 21.89 1.72
C ALA A 147 4.03 23.20 1.26
N ASN A 148 3.94 24.27 2.05
CA ASN A 148 4.54 25.56 1.71
C ASN A 148 6.08 25.55 1.80
N SER A 149 6.67 24.76 2.69
CA SER A 149 8.13 24.63 2.83
C SER A 149 8.74 23.61 1.87
N HIS A 150 7.90 22.80 1.22
CA HIS A 150 8.32 21.67 0.36
C HIS A 150 7.66 21.73 -1.03
N LYS A 151 7.62 22.94 -1.61
CA LYS A 151 6.94 23.16 -2.90
C LYS A 151 7.55 22.29 -4.00
N GLY A 152 6.70 21.52 -4.67
CA GLY A 152 7.08 20.67 -5.80
C GLY A 152 7.68 19.31 -5.43
N GLU A 153 8.02 19.06 -4.16
CA GLU A 153 8.58 17.77 -3.71
C GLU A 153 7.60 16.62 -3.94
N ALA A 154 6.32 16.78 -3.57
CA ALA A 154 5.29 15.75 -3.78
C ALA A 154 5.16 15.36 -5.27
N MET A 155 5.25 16.32 -6.19
CA MET A 155 5.21 16.04 -7.64
C MET A 155 6.47 15.31 -8.12
N ALA A 156 7.65 15.64 -7.59
CA ALA A 156 8.89 14.94 -7.91
C ALA A 156 8.86 13.49 -7.39
N SER A 157 8.40 13.30 -6.16
CA SER A 157 8.17 11.99 -5.54
C SER A 157 7.18 11.14 -6.33
N ALA A 158 6.07 11.73 -6.79
CA ALA A 158 5.09 11.05 -7.64
C ALA A 158 5.71 10.59 -8.96
N ARG A 159 6.50 11.44 -9.63
CA ARG A 159 7.23 11.06 -10.85
C ARG A 159 8.18 9.90 -10.62
N ARG A 160 8.94 9.94 -9.51
CA ARG A 160 9.88 8.88 -9.14
C ARG A 160 9.16 7.55 -8.92
N ILE A 161 8.12 7.53 -8.06
CA ILE A 161 7.33 6.31 -7.83
C ILE A 161 6.81 5.76 -9.15
N ARG A 162 6.13 6.61 -9.94
CA ARG A 162 5.56 6.19 -11.23
C ARG A 162 6.58 5.57 -12.17
N ALA A 163 7.81 6.08 -12.16
CA ALA A 163 8.90 5.52 -12.94
C ALA A 163 9.37 4.17 -12.36
N LEU A 164 9.67 4.08 -11.06
CA LEU A 164 10.20 2.87 -10.43
C LEU A 164 9.23 1.69 -10.49
N ILE A 165 7.94 1.90 -10.26
CA ILE A 165 6.93 0.83 -10.28
C ILE A 165 6.26 0.67 -11.64
N HIS A 166 6.78 1.31 -12.69
CA HIS A 166 6.25 1.24 -14.05
C HIS A 166 4.75 1.60 -14.13
N LEU A 167 4.29 2.54 -13.30
CA LEU A 167 2.88 2.97 -13.28
C LEU A 167 2.55 3.84 -14.49
N SER A 168 3.52 4.62 -14.97
CA SER A 168 3.40 5.33 -16.25
C SER A 168 3.30 4.34 -17.42
N PRO A 169 2.56 4.66 -18.48
CA PRO A 169 2.50 3.82 -19.68
C PRO A 169 3.91 3.70 -20.31
N PRO A 170 4.23 2.60 -21.02
CA PRO A 170 5.56 2.38 -21.61
C PRO A 170 6.07 3.55 -22.46
N SER A 171 5.16 4.24 -23.17
CA SER A 171 5.49 5.42 -23.98
C SER A 171 6.02 6.62 -23.17
N GLU A 172 5.80 6.63 -21.86
CA GLU A 172 6.29 7.65 -20.93
C GLU A 172 7.43 7.15 -20.02
N ARG A 173 7.86 5.90 -20.16
CA ARG A 173 8.95 5.32 -19.36
C ARG A 173 10.31 5.67 -19.94
N ASP A 174 11.28 5.78 -19.04
CA ASP A 174 12.70 5.87 -19.38
C ASP A 174 13.34 4.50 -19.14
N ASP A 175 13.27 3.63 -20.15
CA ASP A 175 13.76 2.25 -20.05
C ASP A 175 15.30 2.15 -20.14
N SER A 176 16.01 3.29 -20.20
CA SER A 176 17.45 3.34 -20.41
C SER A 176 18.27 2.89 -19.20
N GLY A 177 17.66 2.67 -18.03
CA GLY A 177 18.31 2.19 -16.80
C GLY A 177 19.36 3.15 -16.22
N GLY A 178 19.61 4.28 -16.88
CA GLY A 178 20.40 5.40 -16.38
C GLY A 178 19.46 6.46 -15.84
N GLY A 179 19.84 7.13 -14.75
CA GLY A 179 19.09 8.27 -14.21
C GLY A 179 19.17 9.50 -15.11
N GLY A 180 18.73 9.39 -16.37
CA GLY A 180 18.95 10.40 -17.40
C GLY A 180 17.85 10.44 -18.43
N LEU A 181 17.04 11.51 -18.36
CA LEU A 181 16.19 12.05 -19.43
C LEU A 181 15.50 10.99 -20.30
N GLY A 182 14.43 10.38 -19.80
CA GLY A 182 13.50 9.63 -20.63
C GLY A 182 13.02 10.40 -21.84
N ALA A 183 12.52 9.67 -22.85
CA ALA A 183 12.08 10.18 -24.15
C ALA A 183 11.07 11.35 -24.11
N THR A 184 10.53 11.67 -22.93
CA THR A 184 9.58 12.77 -22.67
C THR A 184 10.22 14.01 -22.02
N GLY A 185 11.52 14.00 -21.71
CA GLY A 185 12.21 15.08 -20.98
C GLY A 185 11.84 15.17 -19.49
N ARG A 186 11.11 14.19 -18.94
CA ARG A 186 10.70 14.17 -17.53
C ARG A 186 11.78 13.47 -16.70
N THR A 187 12.55 14.24 -15.94
CA THR A 187 13.54 13.72 -14.98
C THR A 187 12.85 13.33 -13.67
N TYR A 188 13.30 12.23 -13.08
CA TYR A 188 13.04 11.88 -11.69
C TYR A 188 14.38 11.61 -10.99
N ASP A 189 14.43 11.82 -9.67
CA ASP A 189 15.60 11.46 -8.88
C ASP A 189 15.82 9.94 -9.01
N ASN A 190 17.01 9.50 -9.44
CA ASN A 190 17.34 8.07 -9.58
C ASN A 190 18.29 7.56 -8.47
N THR A 191 18.49 8.35 -7.42
CA THR A 191 19.29 7.98 -6.25
C THR A 191 18.79 6.66 -5.68
N GLU A 192 19.68 5.69 -5.47
CA GLU A 192 19.37 4.39 -4.84
C GLU A 192 18.21 3.62 -5.51
N ALA A 193 17.94 3.84 -6.81
CA ALA A 193 16.82 3.19 -7.51
C ALA A 193 16.92 1.65 -7.54
N GLN A 194 18.13 1.07 -7.43
CA GLN A 194 18.27 -0.38 -7.27
C GLN A 194 17.75 -0.89 -5.93
N ARG A 195 17.86 -0.06 -4.87
CA ARG A 195 17.41 -0.39 -3.52
C ARG A 195 15.91 -0.17 -3.34
N TYR A 196 15.38 0.87 -3.96
CA TYR A 196 13.97 1.27 -3.84
C TYR A 196 13.13 0.91 -5.05
N GLY A 197 13.71 0.25 -6.05
CA GLY A 197 13.03 -0.22 -7.24
C GLY A 197 12.32 -1.55 -7.04
N VAL A 198 12.05 -2.21 -8.15
CA VAL A 198 11.32 -3.48 -8.21
C VAL A 198 12.26 -4.68 -8.08
N GLY A 199 11.74 -5.76 -7.51
CA GLY A 199 12.37 -7.07 -7.44
C GLY A 199 12.26 -7.85 -8.75
N THR A 200 12.80 -9.08 -8.74
CA THR A 200 12.91 -9.95 -9.92
C THR A 200 12.10 -11.24 -9.83
N VAL A 201 11.35 -11.44 -8.74
CA VAL A 201 10.58 -12.68 -8.51
C VAL A 201 9.33 -12.73 -9.39
N ARG A 202 8.66 -11.59 -9.56
CA ARG A 202 7.48 -11.44 -10.41
C ARG A 202 7.61 -10.18 -11.25
N ASP A 203 7.08 -10.25 -12.47
CA ASP A 203 7.10 -9.11 -13.38
C ASP A 203 6.12 -8.01 -12.92
N VAL A 204 6.49 -6.77 -13.18
CA VAL A 204 5.71 -5.59 -12.79
C VAL A 204 4.44 -5.47 -13.63
N ASP A 205 4.50 -5.75 -14.94
CA ASP A 205 3.36 -5.66 -15.83
C ASP A 205 2.32 -6.76 -15.53
N GLN A 206 2.77 -7.90 -14.98
CA GLN A 206 1.87 -8.92 -14.44
C GLN A 206 1.00 -8.42 -13.29
N PHE A 207 1.52 -7.57 -12.38
CA PHE A 207 0.70 -7.00 -11.29
C PHE A 207 -0.50 -6.26 -11.86
N TYR A 208 -0.25 -5.34 -12.78
CA TYR A 208 -1.30 -4.51 -13.39
C TYR A 208 -2.28 -5.35 -14.21
N THR A 209 -1.80 -6.40 -14.87
CA THR A 209 -2.65 -7.32 -15.64
C THR A 209 -3.56 -8.16 -14.73
N VAL A 210 -2.99 -8.77 -13.70
CA VAL A 210 -3.70 -9.64 -12.75
C VAL A 210 -4.79 -8.87 -12.01
N PHE A 211 -4.52 -7.63 -11.64
CA PHE A 211 -5.45 -6.79 -10.89
C PHE A 211 -6.27 -5.82 -11.75
N GLY A 212 -6.21 -5.94 -13.09
CA GLY A 212 -7.06 -5.18 -14.00
C GLY A 212 -6.81 -3.67 -13.97
N ILE A 213 -5.58 -3.23 -13.72
CA ILE A 213 -5.20 -1.82 -13.64
C ILE A 213 -4.74 -1.34 -15.02
N ASP A 214 -5.60 -0.58 -15.69
CA ASP A 214 -5.27 0.05 -16.96
C ASP A 214 -4.40 1.31 -16.75
N ARG A 215 -3.14 1.21 -17.18
CA ARG A 215 -2.15 2.30 -17.12
C ARG A 215 -2.17 3.19 -18.37
N ALA A 216 -2.84 2.78 -19.44
CA ALA A 216 -2.81 3.47 -20.73
C ALA A 216 -3.79 4.64 -20.80
N ARG A 217 -4.94 4.55 -20.11
CA ARG A 217 -6.00 5.57 -20.02
C ARG A 217 -6.33 6.32 -21.31
#